data_AF-A0A6N7C4T2-F1
#
_entry.id   AF-A0A6N7C4T2-F1
#
_cell.length_a   1.000
_cell.length_b   1.000
_cell.length_c   1.000
_cell.angle_alpha   90.00
_cell.angle_beta   90.00
_cell.angle_gamma   90.00
#
_symmetry.space_group_name_H-M   'P 1'
#
loop_
_entity.id
_entity.type
_entity.pdbx_description
1 polymer ?
#
loop_
_entity_poly.entity_id
_entity_poly.type
_entity_poly.pdbx_seq_one_letter_code
_entity_poly.pdbx_strand_id
1 'polypeptide(L)'
;MKNRKHELEDVTKQGSGKSFGEVGAAYTEIVDLEHDLAVKETGRGLYKGGKSTDTSSAKATDCTLIVFQILRDTFNQQGRSAEWAKVEKKYHANTKNRGGQAGHGSGVDLQAALQSELGWKGIYWAPDPTFAYKDEDVSRVKGSEAKYSSDIAKSKGTYYKGFGKKKGYPGVRVDELVVGYAPEPGSTTTADSTGLNKLKRLPFGVMSAHGGYHMTLITSGKVTEVHWESPSTTPDVITRENLESWAIGPRSGIHYFASGAIVAPAEDVDAAFR
;
A
#
# COMPACT_ATOMS: atom_id res chain seq x y z
N MET A 1 6.49 17.05 15.42
CA MET A 1 5.89 15.75 15.82
C MET A 1 4.67 15.96 16.72
N LYS A 2 4.78 16.44 17.97
CA LYS A 2 3.61 16.59 18.87
C LYS A 2 2.48 17.47 18.34
N ASN A 3 2.77 18.69 17.86
CA ASN A 3 1.73 19.58 17.31
C ASN A 3 1.05 18.96 16.07
N ARG A 4 1.85 18.37 15.18
CA ARG A 4 1.34 17.67 14.00
C ARG A 4 0.43 16.50 14.37
N LYS A 5 0.81 15.71 15.37
CA LYS A 5 -0.03 14.63 15.90
C LYS A 5 -1.38 15.18 16.36
N HIS A 6 -1.39 16.28 17.12
CA HIS A 6 -2.61 16.88 17.63
C HIS A 6 -3.56 17.35 16.50
N GLU A 7 -3.01 17.99 15.46
CA GLU A 7 -3.78 18.38 14.27
C GLU A 7 -4.42 17.17 13.57
N LEU A 8 -3.73 16.03 13.53
CA LEU A 8 -4.24 14.80 12.93
C LEU A 8 -5.27 14.11 13.83
N GLU A 9 -5.11 14.19 15.15
CA GLU A 9 -6.11 13.73 16.10
C GLU A 9 -7.43 14.50 15.91
N ASP A 10 -7.38 15.79 15.57
CA ASP A 10 -8.59 16.56 15.22
C ASP A 10 -9.27 16.04 13.95
N VAL A 11 -8.50 15.59 12.95
CA VAL A 11 -9.04 14.96 11.74
C VAL A 11 -9.71 13.63 12.06
N THR A 12 -9.14 12.84 12.98
CA THR A 12 -9.67 11.52 13.37
C THR A 12 -10.72 11.57 14.48
N LYS A 13 -11.09 12.74 15.01
CA LYS A 13 -12.23 12.88 15.94
C LYS A 13 -13.56 12.52 15.27
N GLN A 14 -14.38 11.74 15.96
CA GLN A 14 -15.72 11.40 15.49
C GLN A 14 -16.52 12.69 15.20
N GLY A 15 -17.13 12.76 14.01
CA GLY A 15 -17.86 13.95 13.58
C GLY A 15 -16.98 15.10 13.06
N SER A 16 -15.71 14.86 12.74
CA SER A 16 -14.80 15.87 12.16
C SER A 16 -15.26 16.44 10.80
N GLY A 17 -16.24 15.81 10.15
CA GLY A 17 -16.71 16.19 8.82
C GLY A 17 -15.71 15.89 7.70
N LYS A 18 -14.64 15.16 8.01
CA LYS A 18 -13.57 14.79 7.09
C LYS A 18 -13.94 13.57 6.26
N SER A 19 -13.48 13.56 5.01
CA SER A 19 -13.67 12.45 4.09
C SER A 19 -12.98 11.18 4.58
N PHE A 20 -13.40 10.02 4.06
CA PHE A 20 -12.76 8.74 4.37
C PHE A 20 -11.25 8.79 4.07
N GLY A 21 -10.87 9.37 2.93
CA GLY A 21 -9.48 9.49 2.53
C GLY A 21 -8.66 10.39 3.47
N GLU A 22 -9.20 11.54 3.89
CA GLU A 22 -8.54 12.41 4.87
C GLU A 22 -8.33 11.71 6.22
N VAL A 23 -9.32 10.95 6.71
CA VAL A 23 -9.22 10.22 7.97
C VAL A 23 -8.21 9.07 7.87
N GLY A 24 -8.23 8.31 6.78
CA GLY A 24 -7.27 7.23 6.55
C GLY A 24 -5.84 7.73 6.43
N ALA A 25 -5.63 8.86 5.75
CA ALA A 25 -4.34 9.53 5.68
C ALA A 25 -3.85 9.97 7.06
N ALA A 26 -4.75 10.53 7.89
CA ALA A 26 -4.41 10.99 9.23
C ALA A 26 -4.04 9.84 10.16
N TYR A 27 -4.81 8.75 10.19
CA TYR A 27 -4.44 7.56 10.97
C TYR A 27 -3.09 6.97 10.53
N THR A 28 -2.82 6.93 9.23
CA THR A 28 -1.54 6.45 8.68
C THR A 28 -0.36 7.26 9.24
N GLU A 29 -0.48 8.59 9.27
CA GLU A 29 0.57 9.46 9.79
C GLU A 29 0.65 9.46 11.32
N ILE A 30 -0.48 9.31 12.03
CA ILE A 30 -0.47 9.21 13.50
C ILE A 30 0.34 8.00 13.96
N VAL A 31 0.13 6.83 13.36
CA VAL A 31 0.85 5.60 13.77
C VAL A 31 2.36 5.75 13.64
N ASP A 32 2.82 6.33 12.54
CA ASP A 32 4.24 6.67 12.30
C ASP A 32 4.77 7.64 13.37
N LEU A 33 4.08 8.76 13.56
CA LEU A 33 4.47 9.78 14.55
C LEU A 33 4.47 9.26 15.99
N GLU A 34 3.52 8.40 16.36
CA GLU A 34 3.45 7.81 17.69
C GLU A 34 4.61 6.85 17.96
N HIS A 35 5.00 6.08 16.95
CA HIS A 35 6.18 5.23 17.02
C HIS A 35 7.44 6.07 17.26
N ASP A 36 7.67 7.07 16.40
CA ASP A 36 8.83 7.96 16.47
C ASP A 36 8.92 8.74 17.77
N LEU A 37 7.78 9.26 18.24
CA LEU A 37 7.71 9.96 19.53
C LEU A 37 8.09 9.02 20.68
N ALA A 38 7.58 7.80 20.70
CA ALA A 38 7.90 6.83 21.73
C ALA A 38 9.40 6.44 21.72
N VAL A 39 10.00 6.23 20.53
CA VAL A 39 11.45 6.01 20.40
C VAL A 39 12.22 7.19 20.98
N LYS A 40 11.85 8.42 20.61
CA LYS A 40 12.53 9.63 21.07
C LYS A 40 12.41 9.85 22.58
N GLU A 41 11.27 9.54 23.16
CA GLU A 41 10.97 9.83 24.58
C GLU A 41 11.46 8.73 25.52
N THR A 42 11.48 7.47 25.08
CA THR A 42 11.72 6.31 25.96
C THR A 42 12.86 5.40 25.48
N GLY A 43 13.41 5.68 24.30
CA GLY A 43 14.37 4.80 23.61
C GLY A 43 13.74 3.60 22.93
N ARG A 44 12.40 3.45 22.98
CA ARG A 44 11.65 2.35 22.36
C ARG A 44 10.32 2.83 21.80
N GLY A 45 10.03 2.41 20.58
CA GLY A 45 8.78 2.68 19.89
C GLY A 45 7.66 1.72 20.28
N LEU A 46 6.46 1.99 19.76
CA LEU A 46 5.27 1.19 20.02
C LEU A 46 5.22 -0.13 19.25
N TYR A 47 6.03 -0.25 18.20
CA TYR A 47 5.99 -1.35 17.25
C TYR A 47 7.37 -2.00 17.11
N LYS A 48 7.38 -3.26 16.68
CA LYS A 48 8.57 -3.95 16.18
C LYS A 48 8.20 -4.77 14.95
N GLY A 49 9.14 -4.98 14.05
CA GLY A 49 8.92 -5.87 12.92
C GLY A 49 8.58 -7.29 13.37
N GLY A 50 7.65 -7.96 12.70
CA GLY A 50 7.18 -9.30 13.06
C GLY A 50 8.25 -10.42 12.99
N LYS A 51 9.42 -10.14 12.39
CA LYS A 51 10.60 -11.01 12.36
C LYS A 51 11.79 -10.43 13.13
N SER A 52 11.60 -9.31 13.82
CA SER A 52 12.63 -8.73 14.65
C SER A 52 13.04 -9.68 15.78
N THR A 53 14.33 -9.67 16.11
CA THR A 53 14.89 -10.37 17.29
C THR A 53 14.65 -9.61 18.60
N ASP A 54 14.02 -8.43 18.53
CA ASP A 54 13.68 -7.63 19.69
C ASP A 54 12.68 -8.34 20.64
N THR A 55 13.12 -8.57 21.87
CA THR A 55 12.37 -9.26 22.92
C THR A 55 11.49 -8.33 23.77
N SER A 56 11.42 -7.04 23.45
CA SER A 56 10.57 -6.06 24.13
C SER A 56 9.07 -6.38 24.01
N SER A 57 8.26 -5.69 24.82
CA SER A 57 6.80 -5.75 24.75
C SER A 57 6.17 -4.91 23.63
N ALA A 58 6.98 -4.28 22.76
CA ALA A 58 6.48 -3.54 21.61
C ALA A 58 5.63 -4.46 20.70
N LYS A 59 4.58 -3.89 20.11
CA LYS A 59 3.62 -4.67 19.30
C LYS A 59 4.29 -5.16 18.02
N ALA A 60 4.36 -6.47 17.85
CA ALA A 60 4.80 -7.07 16.59
C ALA A 60 3.84 -6.65 15.46
N THR A 61 4.38 -6.14 14.37
CA THR A 61 3.61 -5.69 13.21
C THR A 61 4.30 -6.08 11.90
N ASP A 62 3.54 -6.07 10.83
CA ASP A 62 4.01 -6.29 9.47
C ASP A 62 3.19 -5.46 8.48
N CYS A 63 3.57 -5.54 7.21
CA CYS A 63 2.93 -4.84 6.10
C CYS A 63 1.41 -5.11 6.00
N THR A 64 0.94 -6.29 6.44
CA THR A 64 -0.49 -6.64 6.45
C THR A 64 -1.19 -6.09 7.68
N LEU A 65 -0.62 -6.29 8.85
CA LEU A 65 -1.23 -5.89 10.12
C LEU A 65 -1.47 -4.39 10.19
N ILE A 66 -0.54 -3.58 9.69
CA ILE A 66 -0.70 -2.12 9.71
C ILE A 66 -1.82 -1.66 8.76
N VAL A 67 -1.89 -2.22 7.55
CA VAL A 67 -2.94 -1.89 6.57
C VAL A 67 -4.32 -2.21 7.13
N PHE A 68 -4.48 -3.40 7.72
CA PHE A 68 -5.75 -3.81 8.35
C PHE A 68 -6.10 -2.96 9.56
N GLN A 69 -5.12 -2.59 10.40
CA GLN A 69 -5.34 -1.69 11.53
C GLN A 69 -5.87 -0.34 11.06
N ILE A 70 -5.16 0.32 10.13
CA ILE A 70 -5.55 1.65 9.65
C ILE A 70 -6.91 1.63 8.98
N LEU A 71 -7.20 0.64 8.13
CA LEU A 71 -8.52 0.53 7.51
C LEU A 71 -9.60 0.36 8.58
N ARG A 72 -9.43 -0.59 9.51
CA ARG A 72 -10.39 -0.82 10.59
C ARG A 72 -10.65 0.43 11.41
N ASP A 73 -9.59 1.14 11.81
CA ASP A 73 -9.70 2.36 12.60
C ASP A 73 -10.42 3.46 11.81
N THR A 74 -10.12 3.62 10.53
CA THR A 74 -10.80 4.57 9.62
C THR A 74 -12.29 4.24 9.47
N PHE A 75 -12.65 2.98 9.20
CA PHE A 75 -14.04 2.57 9.09
C PHE A 75 -14.80 2.74 10.41
N ASN A 76 -14.20 2.37 11.54
CA ASN A 76 -14.81 2.50 12.85
C ASN A 76 -15.09 3.97 13.20
N GLN A 77 -14.10 4.83 12.97
CA GLN A 77 -14.20 6.27 13.21
C GLN A 77 -15.35 6.90 12.40
N GLN A 78 -15.55 6.44 11.17
CA GLN A 78 -16.62 6.89 10.28
C GLN A 78 -17.97 6.23 10.57
N GLY A 79 -18.11 5.41 11.61
CA GLY A 79 -19.35 4.67 11.91
C GLY A 79 -19.68 3.59 10.88
N ARG A 80 -18.69 3.15 10.09
CA ARG A 80 -18.82 2.19 8.97
C ARG A 80 -18.27 0.80 9.32
N SER A 81 -18.24 0.42 10.60
CA SER A 81 -17.75 -0.89 11.06
C SER A 81 -18.46 -2.07 10.40
N ALA A 82 -19.76 -1.93 10.09
CA ALA A 82 -20.52 -2.98 9.40
C ALA A 82 -20.05 -3.19 7.95
N GLU A 83 -19.56 -2.14 7.28
CA GLU A 83 -18.98 -2.24 5.94
C GLU A 83 -17.60 -2.90 5.99
N TRP A 84 -16.78 -2.54 6.98
CA TRP A 84 -15.50 -3.20 7.20
C TRP A 84 -15.65 -4.72 7.40
N ALA A 85 -16.65 -5.14 8.18
CA ALA A 85 -16.95 -6.56 8.37
C ALA A 85 -17.32 -7.28 7.04
N LYS A 86 -18.00 -6.60 6.10
CA LYS A 86 -18.27 -7.14 4.76
C LYS A 86 -16.98 -7.28 3.95
N VAL A 87 -16.11 -6.27 3.99
CA VAL A 87 -14.80 -6.30 3.33
C VAL A 87 -13.94 -7.43 3.88
N GLU A 88 -13.82 -7.60 5.20
CA GLU A 88 -13.05 -8.69 5.81
C GLU A 88 -13.60 -10.06 5.40
N LYS A 89 -14.93 -10.23 5.44
CA LYS A 89 -15.58 -11.47 4.98
C LYS A 89 -15.27 -11.76 3.51
N LYS A 90 -15.33 -10.73 2.66
CA LYS A 90 -15.05 -10.87 1.22
C LYS A 90 -13.57 -11.14 0.95
N TYR A 91 -12.66 -10.48 1.66
CA TYR A 91 -11.22 -10.73 1.63
C TYR A 91 -10.92 -12.21 1.90
N HIS A 92 -11.45 -12.77 2.99
CA HIS A 92 -11.24 -14.19 3.31
C HIS A 92 -11.82 -15.13 2.24
N ALA A 93 -12.98 -14.79 1.66
CA ALA A 93 -13.54 -15.54 0.54
C ALA A 93 -12.65 -15.48 -0.71
N ASN A 94 -12.09 -14.31 -1.03
CA ASN A 94 -11.16 -14.11 -2.14
C ASN A 94 -9.89 -14.94 -1.94
N THR A 95 -9.26 -14.88 -0.77
CA THR A 95 -8.07 -15.68 -0.43
C THR A 95 -8.32 -17.18 -0.59
N LYS A 96 -9.44 -17.69 -0.06
CA LYS A 96 -9.82 -19.09 -0.22
C LYS A 96 -10.03 -19.46 -1.69
N ASN A 97 -10.65 -18.58 -2.49
CA ASN A 97 -10.92 -18.84 -3.91
C ASN A 97 -9.65 -18.85 -4.76
N ARG A 98 -8.70 -17.96 -4.48
CA ARG A 98 -7.37 -17.97 -5.12
C ARG A 98 -6.57 -19.23 -4.79
N GLY A 99 -6.91 -19.90 -3.68
CA GLY A 99 -6.20 -21.08 -3.16
C GLY A 99 -5.10 -20.70 -2.18
N GLY A 100 -5.15 -19.50 -1.60
CA GLY A 100 -4.30 -19.07 -0.50
C GLY A 100 -4.72 -19.70 0.83
N GLN A 101 -3.80 -19.69 1.80
CA GLN A 101 -4.07 -20.10 3.17
C GLN A 101 -4.61 -18.92 3.99
N ALA A 102 -5.58 -19.19 4.87
CA ALA A 102 -6.06 -18.18 5.81
C ALA A 102 -4.90 -17.70 6.70
N GLY A 103 -4.79 -16.38 6.90
CA GLY A 103 -3.71 -15.77 7.67
C GLY A 103 -2.48 -15.33 6.86
N HIS A 104 -2.38 -15.68 5.57
CA HIS A 104 -1.39 -15.08 4.68
C HIS A 104 -1.98 -13.82 4.05
N GLY A 105 -1.47 -12.65 4.44
CA GLY A 105 -1.85 -11.36 3.88
C GLY A 105 -1.78 -11.34 2.35
N SER A 106 -2.80 -10.78 1.71
CA SER A 106 -2.82 -10.61 0.26
C SER A 106 -3.47 -9.30 -0.16
N GLY A 107 -2.64 -8.41 -0.72
CA GLY A 107 -3.04 -7.13 -1.29
C GLY A 107 -4.10 -7.29 -2.34
N VAL A 108 -3.88 -8.18 -3.32
CA VAL A 108 -4.84 -8.39 -4.39
C VAL A 108 -6.20 -8.90 -3.89
N ASP A 109 -6.23 -9.73 -2.85
CA ASP A 109 -7.50 -10.23 -2.29
C ASP A 109 -8.25 -9.13 -1.53
N LEU A 110 -7.53 -8.29 -0.77
CA LEU A 110 -8.09 -7.16 0.00
C LEU A 110 -8.58 -6.06 -0.94
N GLN A 111 -7.75 -5.70 -1.90
CA GLN A 111 -8.06 -4.71 -2.94
C GLN A 111 -9.30 -5.14 -3.72
N ALA A 112 -9.38 -6.39 -4.17
CA ALA A 112 -10.57 -6.92 -4.85
C ALA A 112 -11.83 -6.87 -3.96
N ALA A 113 -11.69 -7.08 -2.65
CA ALA A 113 -12.80 -6.97 -1.70
C ALA A 113 -13.29 -5.52 -1.53
N LEU A 114 -12.36 -4.56 -1.42
CA LEU A 114 -12.67 -3.13 -1.36
C LEU A 114 -13.42 -2.68 -2.63
N GLN A 115 -12.99 -3.14 -3.80
CA GLN A 115 -13.67 -2.83 -5.05
C GLN A 115 -15.08 -3.44 -5.12
N SER A 116 -15.26 -4.69 -4.69
CA SER A 116 -16.56 -5.36 -4.84
C SER A 116 -17.59 -4.91 -3.82
N GLU A 117 -17.17 -4.63 -2.58
CA GLU A 117 -18.11 -4.25 -1.52
C GLU A 117 -18.38 -2.75 -1.48
N LEU A 118 -17.40 -1.92 -1.88
CA LEU A 118 -17.44 -0.47 -1.69
C LEU A 118 -17.22 0.34 -2.98
N GLY A 119 -17.02 -0.32 -4.12
CA GLY A 119 -16.85 0.38 -5.40
C GLY A 119 -15.56 1.16 -5.53
N TRP A 120 -14.55 0.91 -4.69
CA TRP A 120 -13.24 1.57 -4.80
C TRP A 120 -12.64 1.39 -6.21
N LYS A 121 -11.86 2.38 -6.65
CA LYS A 121 -11.22 2.38 -7.98
C LYS A 121 -9.77 1.95 -7.88
N GLY A 122 -9.31 1.21 -8.89
CA GLY A 122 -7.96 0.68 -8.95
C GLY A 122 -7.05 1.49 -9.86
N ILE A 123 -5.80 1.63 -9.46
CA ILE A 123 -4.76 2.35 -10.19
C ILE A 123 -3.57 1.39 -10.31
N TYR A 124 -3.15 1.07 -11.53
CA TYR A 124 -1.91 0.33 -11.73
C TYR A 124 -0.73 1.27 -11.67
N TRP A 125 0.35 0.87 -10.99
CA TRP A 125 1.56 1.66 -10.90
C TRP A 125 2.80 0.84 -11.28
N ALA A 126 3.76 1.49 -11.95
CA ALA A 126 5.10 0.97 -12.18
C ALA A 126 6.08 2.12 -12.51
N PRO A 127 7.18 2.30 -11.76
CA PRO A 127 8.13 3.40 -12.00
C PRO A 127 8.69 3.35 -13.43
N ASP A 128 9.07 2.15 -13.87
CA ASP A 128 9.55 1.89 -15.22
C ASP A 128 9.10 0.50 -15.73
N PRO A 129 7.96 0.41 -16.44
CA PRO A 129 7.43 -0.89 -16.88
C PRO A 129 8.21 -1.48 -18.06
N THR A 130 9.12 -0.75 -18.71
CA THR A 130 9.86 -1.26 -19.88
C THR A 130 11.26 -1.72 -19.52
N PHE A 131 11.77 -1.32 -18.35
CA PHE A 131 13.06 -1.76 -17.87
C PHE A 131 13.07 -3.27 -17.62
N ALA A 132 14.08 -3.93 -18.18
CA ALA A 132 14.29 -5.36 -18.02
C ALA A 132 15.11 -5.61 -16.75
N TYR A 133 14.42 -5.70 -15.62
CA TYR A 133 15.05 -6.05 -14.35
C TYR A 133 15.70 -7.43 -14.45
N LYS A 134 16.91 -7.58 -13.90
CA LYS A 134 17.51 -8.91 -13.70
C LYS A 134 16.95 -9.51 -12.41
N ASP A 135 16.79 -10.82 -12.39
CA ASP A 135 16.27 -11.54 -11.20
C ASP A 135 17.12 -11.30 -9.94
N GLU A 136 18.41 -10.97 -10.08
CA GLU A 136 19.31 -10.62 -8.97
C GLU A 136 19.05 -9.23 -8.37
N ASP A 137 18.44 -8.32 -9.14
CA ASP A 137 18.20 -6.94 -8.72
C ASP A 137 16.81 -6.75 -8.07
N VAL A 138 15.91 -7.73 -8.21
CA VAL A 138 14.54 -7.70 -7.67
C VAL A 138 14.33 -8.76 -6.60
N SER A 139 13.61 -8.40 -5.54
CA SER A 139 13.37 -9.34 -4.44
C SER A 139 12.25 -10.32 -4.82
N ARG A 140 12.51 -11.62 -4.73
CA ARG A 140 11.48 -12.70 -4.74
C ARG A 140 10.55 -12.76 -5.96
N VAL A 141 10.77 -11.97 -7.02
CA VAL A 141 9.96 -11.98 -8.24
C VAL A 141 10.84 -12.05 -9.48
N LYS A 142 10.28 -12.57 -10.57
CA LYS A 142 10.93 -12.54 -11.89
C LYS A 142 11.01 -11.10 -12.37
N GLY A 143 12.16 -10.69 -12.89
CA GLY A 143 12.38 -9.33 -13.39
C GLY A 143 11.45 -8.89 -14.52
N SER A 144 10.67 -9.82 -15.10
CA SER A 144 9.65 -9.53 -16.11
C SER A 144 8.26 -9.17 -15.57
N GLU A 145 8.01 -9.16 -14.24
CA GLU A 145 6.68 -8.86 -13.68
C GLU A 145 6.18 -7.50 -14.17
N ALA A 146 6.96 -6.43 -14.01
CA ALA A 146 6.52 -5.07 -14.29
C ALA A 146 6.08 -4.85 -15.74
N LYS A 147 6.83 -5.42 -16.68
CA LYS A 147 6.45 -5.39 -18.10
C LYS A 147 5.16 -6.17 -18.34
N TYR A 148 5.11 -7.42 -17.87
CA TYR A 148 3.95 -8.28 -18.09
C TYR A 148 2.68 -7.70 -17.46
N SER A 149 2.74 -7.26 -16.20
CA SER A 149 1.60 -6.72 -15.48
C SER A 149 1.16 -5.37 -16.07
N SER A 150 2.08 -4.53 -16.56
CA SER A 150 1.74 -3.30 -17.28
C SER A 150 1.00 -3.59 -18.59
N ASP A 151 1.46 -4.56 -19.37
CA ASP A 151 0.80 -4.95 -20.63
C ASP A 151 -0.61 -5.48 -20.35
N ILE A 152 -0.81 -6.25 -19.27
CA ILE A 152 -2.13 -6.74 -18.84
C ILE A 152 -3.01 -5.61 -18.31
N ALA A 153 -2.48 -4.68 -17.52
CA ALA A 153 -3.22 -3.53 -17.02
C ALA A 153 -3.73 -2.67 -18.18
N LYS A 154 -2.86 -2.37 -19.17
CA LYS A 154 -3.20 -1.60 -20.37
C LYS A 154 -4.23 -2.30 -21.25
N SER A 155 -4.02 -3.58 -21.54
CA SER A 155 -4.83 -4.31 -22.53
C SER A 155 -6.15 -4.86 -21.97
N LYS A 156 -6.20 -5.17 -20.67
CA LYS A 156 -7.34 -5.85 -20.04
C LYS A 156 -7.97 -5.06 -18.89
N GLY A 157 -7.38 -3.95 -18.45
CA GLY A 157 -7.88 -3.17 -17.33
C GLY A 157 -7.86 -3.94 -16.01
N THR A 158 -6.84 -4.80 -15.80
CA THR A 158 -6.78 -5.67 -14.60
C THR A 158 -5.36 -5.88 -14.11
N TYR A 159 -5.22 -6.19 -12.82
CA TYR A 159 -3.99 -6.69 -12.20
C TYR A 159 -4.27 -8.04 -11.52
N TYR A 160 -3.53 -9.08 -11.92
CA TYR A 160 -3.62 -10.45 -11.38
C TYR A 160 -5.03 -11.11 -11.45
N LYS A 161 -5.85 -10.77 -12.46
CA LYS A 161 -7.13 -11.47 -12.72
C LYS A 161 -6.91 -12.92 -13.14
N GLY A 162 -7.74 -13.83 -12.61
CA GLY A 162 -7.64 -15.27 -12.89
C GLY A 162 -6.41 -15.96 -12.28
N PHE A 163 -5.71 -15.28 -11.37
CA PHE A 163 -4.56 -15.83 -10.66
C PHE A 163 -4.95 -16.93 -9.66
N GLY A 164 -4.08 -17.91 -9.45
CA GLY A 164 -4.29 -19.03 -8.54
C GLY A 164 -4.98 -20.24 -9.19
N LYS A 165 -5.59 -21.10 -8.36
CA LYS A 165 -6.13 -22.41 -8.80
C LYS A 165 -7.53 -22.34 -9.42
N LYS A 166 -8.21 -21.18 -9.39
CA LYS A 166 -9.60 -21.05 -9.86
C LYS A 166 -9.73 -20.05 -11.01
N LYS A 167 -10.25 -20.54 -12.15
CA LYS A 167 -10.79 -19.68 -13.21
C LYS A 167 -11.90 -18.79 -12.61
N GLY A 168 -11.85 -17.49 -12.89
CA GLY A 168 -12.86 -16.53 -12.43
C GLY A 168 -12.51 -15.73 -11.17
N TYR A 169 -11.31 -15.88 -10.59
CA TYR A 169 -10.82 -14.94 -9.57
C TYR A 169 -10.82 -13.50 -10.14
N PRO A 170 -11.45 -12.51 -9.47
CA PRO A 170 -11.68 -11.19 -10.06
C PRO A 170 -10.39 -10.41 -10.33
N GLY A 171 -9.34 -10.63 -9.52
CA GLY A 171 -8.18 -9.75 -9.49
C GLY A 171 -8.57 -8.34 -9.07
N VAL A 172 -7.69 -7.38 -9.34
CA VAL A 172 -7.97 -5.95 -9.16
C VAL A 172 -8.36 -5.37 -10.51
N ARG A 173 -9.49 -4.68 -10.60
CA ARG A 173 -9.85 -3.86 -11.78
C ARG A 173 -8.99 -2.61 -11.77
N VAL A 174 -8.44 -2.25 -12.91
CA VAL A 174 -7.60 -1.07 -13.10
C VAL A 174 -8.39 -0.06 -13.92
N ASP A 175 -8.64 1.10 -13.32
CA ASP A 175 -9.34 2.24 -13.91
C ASP A 175 -8.33 3.30 -14.42
N GLU A 176 -7.15 3.41 -13.78
CA GLU A 176 -6.10 4.39 -14.11
C GLU A 176 -4.71 3.75 -14.19
N LEU A 177 -3.80 4.39 -14.94
CA LEU A 177 -2.40 3.97 -15.09
C LEU A 177 -1.44 5.08 -14.63
N VAL A 178 -0.47 4.73 -13.80
CA VAL A 178 0.60 5.62 -13.36
C VAL A 178 1.94 4.93 -13.60
N VAL A 179 2.52 5.18 -14.77
CA VAL A 179 3.70 4.44 -15.23
C VAL A 179 4.77 5.34 -15.81
N GLY A 180 6.03 4.90 -15.77
CA GLY A 180 7.13 5.61 -16.43
C GLY A 180 7.53 6.91 -15.73
N TYR A 181 7.17 7.08 -14.46
CA TYR A 181 7.43 8.31 -13.71
C TYR A 181 8.84 8.37 -13.11
N ALA A 182 9.52 7.23 -12.99
CA ALA A 182 10.89 7.13 -12.49
C ALA A 182 11.67 6.11 -13.33
N PRO A 183 12.11 6.49 -14.55
CA PRO A 183 12.91 5.62 -15.40
C PRO A 183 14.21 5.20 -14.72
N GLU A 184 14.57 3.93 -14.86
CA GLU A 184 15.81 3.39 -14.27
C GLU A 184 17.05 3.87 -15.04
N PRO A 185 18.24 3.88 -14.42
CA PRO A 185 19.49 4.15 -15.12
C PRO A 185 19.68 3.21 -16.33
N GLY A 186 19.86 3.79 -17.52
CA GLY A 186 20.00 3.03 -18.77
C GLY A 186 18.68 2.60 -19.43
N SER A 187 17.54 2.99 -18.86
CA SER A 187 16.24 2.80 -19.48
C SER A 187 16.03 3.69 -20.71
N THR A 188 15.20 3.23 -21.64
CA THR A 188 14.70 4.01 -22.78
C THR A 188 13.35 4.69 -22.50
N THR A 189 12.75 4.42 -21.33
CA THR A 189 11.50 5.07 -20.90
C THR A 189 11.71 6.57 -20.75
N THR A 190 10.88 7.38 -21.42
CA THR A 190 10.82 8.82 -21.17
C THR A 190 10.04 9.10 -19.90
N ALA A 191 10.63 9.88 -18.99
CA ALA A 191 10.00 10.22 -17.72
C ALA A 191 8.68 10.99 -17.93
N ASP A 192 7.58 10.47 -17.37
CA ASP A 192 6.28 11.14 -17.33
C ASP A 192 5.77 11.23 -15.89
N SER A 193 5.81 12.44 -15.33
CA SER A 193 5.36 12.71 -13.96
C SER A 193 3.85 12.96 -13.86
N THR A 194 3.09 12.97 -14.96
CA THR A 194 1.67 13.33 -14.97
C THR A 194 0.87 12.44 -14.01
N GLY A 195 1.01 11.11 -14.13
CA GLY A 195 0.33 10.16 -13.25
C GLY A 195 0.79 10.26 -11.79
N LEU A 196 2.08 10.50 -11.56
CA LEU A 196 2.63 10.67 -10.21
C LEU A 196 2.07 11.94 -9.54
N ASN A 197 1.97 13.04 -10.29
CA ASN A 197 1.38 14.29 -9.80
C ASN A 197 -0.10 14.11 -9.45
N LYS A 198 -0.84 13.29 -10.21
CA LYS A 198 -2.22 12.89 -9.87
C LYS A 198 -2.25 12.07 -8.57
N LEU A 199 -1.37 11.08 -8.40
CA LEU A 199 -1.26 10.32 -7.14
C LEU A 199 -0.90 11.18 -5.93
N LYS A 200 -0.11 12.25 -6.11
CA LYS A 200 0.21 13.19 -5.03
C LYS A 200 -1.03 13.95 -4.53
N ARG A 201 -2.11 13.99 -5.31
CA ARG A 201 -3.42 14.54 -4.91
C ARG A 201 -4.34 13.50 -4.25
N LEU A 202 -4.03 12.21 -4.35
CA LEU A 202 -4.82 11.14 -3.75
C LEU A 202 -4.60 11.12 -2.23
N PRO A 203 -5.63 11.37 -1.39
CA PRO A 203 -5.44 11.46 0.05
C PRO A 203 -4.94 10.16 0.66
N PHE A 204 -5.56 9.04 0.27
CA PHE A 204 -5.33 7.73 0.86
C PHE A 204 -5.66 6.59 -0.10
N GLY A 205 -4.91 5.49 -0.02
CA GLY A 205 -5.20 4.25 -0.72
C GLY A 205 -4.44 3.07 -0.13
N VAL A 206 -4.91 1.87 -0.44
CA VAL A 206 -4.20 0.62 -0.15
C VAL A 206 -3.36 0.29 -1.35
N MET A 207 -2.04 0.26 -1.17
CA MET A 207 -1.10 -0.11 -2.21
C MET A 207 -0.63 -1.54 -2.01
N SER A 208 -0.35 -2.22 -3.12
CA SER A 208 0.30 -3.51 -3.10
C SER A 208 1.39 -3.58 -4.16
N ALA A 209 2.41 -4.38 -3.87
CA ALA A 209 3.49 -4.72 -4.79
C ALA A 209 3.62 -6.25 -4.88
N HIS A 210 4.35 -6.74 -5.89
CA HIS A 210 4.70 -8.16 -6.02
C HIS A 210 3.49 -9.10 -6.00
N GLY A 211 2.57 -8.97 -6.95
CA GLY A 211 1.34 -9.76 -6.97
C GLY A 211 0.50 -9.69 -5.70
N GLY A 212 0.66 -8.63 -4.90
CA GLY A 212 -0.02 -8.45 -3.62
C GLY A 212 0.61 -9.14 -2.42
N TYR A 213 1.84 -9.64 -2.51
CA TYR A 213 2.54 -10.22 -1.36
C TYR A 213 3.03 -9.15 -0.37
N HIS A 214 3.27 -7.95 -0.85
CA HIS A 214 3.62 -6.81 -0.01
C HIS A 214 2.49 -5.78 -0.09
N MET A 215 1.98 -5.37 1.06
CA MET A 215 0.92 -4.36 1.17
C MET A 215 1.42 -3.15 1.92
N THR A 216 1.08 -1.98 1.43
CA THR A 216 1.43 -0.70 2.05
C THR A 216 0.24 0.23 1.96
N LEU A 217 0.38 1.40 2.56
CA LEU A 217 -0.58 2.50 2.39
C LEU A 217 0.08 3.57 1.54
N ILE A 218 -0.70 4.25 0.71
CA ILE A 218 -0.25 5.44 0.00
C ILE A 218 -1.05 6.64 0.47
N THR A 219 -0.37 7.73 0.79
CA THR A 219 -0.96 8.99 1.26
C THR A 219 -0.32 10.16 0.53
N SER A 220 -1.06 10.85 -0.33
CA SER A 220 -0.55 12.01 -1.10
C SER A 220 0.80 11.73 -1.79
N GLY A 221 0.90 10.58 -2.45
CA GLY A 221 2.12 10.13 -3.15
C GLY A 221 3.22 9.58 -2.24
N LYS A 222 2.99 9.45 -0.92
CA LYS A 222 3.93 8.82 0.02
C LYS A 222 3.52 7.42 0.40
N VAL A 223 4.44 6.48 0.34
CA VAL A 223 4.28 5.09 0.73
C VAL A 223 4.62 4.92 2.19
N THR A 224 3.73 4.30 2.96
CA THR A 224 3.99 3.88 4.34
C THR A 224 4.29 2.40 4.39
N GLU A 225 5.52 2.05 4.74
CA GLU A 225 6.02 0.68 4.80
C GLU A 225 6.40 0.28 6.23
N VAL A 226 6.24 -1.01 6.54
CA VAL A 226 6.74 -1.63 7.76
C VAL A 226 7.93 -2.51 7.43
N HIS A 227 9.05 -2.28 8.12
CA HIS A 227 10.27 -3.08 7.98
C HIS A 227 10.21 -4.31 8.88
N TRP A 228 10.17 -5.50 8.26
CA TRP A 228 9.81 -6.74 8.95
C TRP A 228 10.79 -7.18 10.04
N GLU A 229 12.06 -6.76 9.96
CA GLU A 229 13.13 -7.16 10.87
C GLU A 229 13.53 -6.04 11.84
N SER A 230 13.03 -4.81 11.65
CA SER A 230 13.42 -3.65 12.46
C SER A 230 13.04 -3.80 13.94
N PRO A 231 13.98 -3.55 14.87
CA PRO A 231 13.71 -3.57 16.32
C PRO A 231 12.90 -2.35 16.76
N SER A 232 12.23 -2.41 17.91
CA SER A 232 11.47 -1.25 18.43
C SER A 232 12.36 -0.05 18.81
N THR A 233 13.68 -0.20 18.84
CA THR A 233 14.60 0.87 19.22
C THR A 233 14.95 1.81 18.07
N THR A 234 14.47 1.55 16.84
CA THR A 234 14.66 2.45 15.69
C THR A 234 13.33 3.05 15.26
N PRO A 235 13.28 4.32 14.81
CA PRO A 235 12.11 4.85 14.10
C PRO A 235 11.78 4.04 12.82
N ASP A 236 12.78 3.39 12.20
CA ASP A 236 12.65 2.71 10.91
C ASP A 236 11.81 1.41 10.96
N VAL A 237 11.06 1.15 12.03
CA VAL A 237 10.03 0.09 12.00
C VAL A 237 8.93 0.46 11.02
N ILE A 238 8.55 1.74 10.99
CA ILE A 238 7.57 2.31 10.07
C ILE A 238 8.26 3.45 9.35
N THR A 239 8.13 3.52 8.03
CA THR A 239 8.76 4.57 7.23
C THR A 239 7.75 5.17 6.28
N ARG A 240 7.97 6.43 5.91
CA ARG A 240 7.18 7.17 4.93
C ARG A 240 8.07 7.75 3.85
N GLU A 241 7.99 7.20 2.65
CA GLU A 241 8.86 7.55 1.53
C GLU A 241 8.04 8.08 0.35
N ASN A 242 8.62 8.92 -0.51
CA ASN A 242 7.93 9.30 -1.74
C ASN A 242 7.89 8.09 -2.70
N LEU A 243 6.78 7.90 -3.41
CA LEU A 243 6.60 6.76 -4.31
C LEU A 243 7.70 6.68 -5.39
N GLU A 244 8.21 7.81 -5.88
CA GLU A 244 9.29 7.88 -6.87
C GLU A 244 10.67 7.47 -6.35
N SER A 245 10.83 7.33 -5.03
CA SER A 245 12.08 6.90 -4.40
C SER A 245 11.91 5.62 -3.58
N TRP A 246 10.69 5.10 -3.49
CA TRP A 246 10.35 3.98 -2.62
C TRP A 246 10.91 2.67 -3.19
N ALA A 247 11.43 1.82 -2.31
CA ALA A 247 11.96 0.51 -2.66
C ALA A 247 13.08 0.54 -3.70
N ILE A 248 13.94 1.57 -3.65
CA ILE A 248 15.21 1.58 -4.39
C ILE A 248 16.26 0.80 -3.60
N GLY A 249 16.84 -0.22 -4.23
CA GLY A 249 17.80 -1.10 -3.57
C GLY A 249 19.12 -0.36 -3.29
N PRO A 250 19.68 -0.40 -2.07
CA PRO A 250 20.88 0.37 -1.73
C PRO A 250 22.13 -0.08 -2.50
N ARG A 251 22.12 -1.30 -3.07
CA ARG A 251 23.21 -1.84 -3.89
C ARG A 251 22.97 -1.68 -5.39
N SER A 252 21.73 -1.85 -5.83
CA SER A 252 21.38 -1.85 -7.25
C SER A 252 21.07 -0.44 -7.77
N GLY A 253 20.63 0.47 -6.90
CA GLY A 253 20.20 1.81 -7.29
C GLY A 253 18.93 1.84 -8.15
N ILE A 254 18.21 0.71 -8.23
CA ILE A 254 16.96 0.55 -8.98
C ILE A 254 15.83 0.09 -8.08
N HIS A 255 14.59 0.23 -8.54
CA HIS A 255 13.41 -0.21 -7.78
C HIS A 255 13.35 -1.75 -7.71
N TYR A 256 13.43 -2.33 -6.51
CA TYR A 256 13.28 -3.78 -6.32
C TYR A 256 11.81 -4.21 -6.20
N PHE A 257 10.89 -3.27 -5.98
CA PHE A 257 9.44 -3.42 -6.10
C PHE A 257 8.97 -2.76 -7.41
N ALA A 258 9.01 -3.53 -8.50
CA ALA A 258 8.93 -2.99 -9.87
C ALA A 258 7.51 -2.69 -10.39
N SER A 259 6.44 -3.16 -9.72
CA SER A 259 5.06 -2.85 -10.10
C SER A 259 4.03 -3.24 -9.05
N GLY A 260 2.81 -2.73 -9.20
CA GLY A 260 1.70 -3.12 -8.33
C GLY A 260 0.37 -2.47 -8.66
N ALA A 261 -0.53 -2.47 -7.67
CA ALA A 261 -1.81 -1.81 -7.75
C ALA A 261 -2.09 -0.98 -6.49
N ILE A 262 -2.82 0.12 -6.65
CA ILE A 262 -3.42 0.93 -5.59
C ILE A 262 -4.93 0.80 -5.72
N VAL A 263 -5.65 0.71 -4.61
CA VAL A 263 -7.12 0.82 -4.59
C VAL A 263 -7.51 1.86 -3.56
N ALA A 264 -8.39 2.79 -3.95
CA ALA A 264 -8.79 3.96 -3.15
C ALA A 264 -10.28 4.30 -3.34
N PRO A 265 -10.90 5.08 -2.43
CA PRO A 265 -12.28 5.54 -2.59
C PRO A 265 -12.51 6.17 -3.97
N ALA A 266 -13.66 5.87 -4.59
CA ALA A 266 -13.91 6.26 -5.97
C ALA A 266 -13.92 7.78 -6.17
N GLU A 267 -14.51 8.49 -5.20
CA GLU A 267 -14.57 9.94 -5.14
C GLU A 267 -13.19 10.60 -5.08
N ASP A 268 -12.25 10.00 -4.33
CA ASP A 268 -10.89 10.48 -4.18
C ASP A 268 -10.08 10.27 -5.45
N VAL A 269 -10.23 9.11 -6.09
CA VAL A 269 -9.63 8.84 -7.40
C VAL A 269 -10.17 9.81 -8.44
N ASP A 270 -11.49 10.01 -8.49
CA ASP A 270 -12.12 10.93 -9.43
C ASP A 270 -11.69 12.38 -9.21
N ALA A 271 -11.49 12.82 -7.97
CA ALA A 271 -10.95 14.15 -7.69
C ALA A 271 -9.47 14.26 -8.09
N ALA A 272 -8.67 13.23 -7.81
CA ALA A 272 -7.24 13.22 -8.06
C ALA A 272 -6.87 13.02 -9.54
N PHE A 273 -7.75 12.44 -10.37
CA PHE A 273 -7.46 12.10 -11.77
C PHE A 273 -8.20 12.94 -12.82
N ARG A 274 -9.12 13.83 -12.38
CA ARG A 274 -9.64 14.95 -13.17
C ARG A 274 -8.55 15.89 -13.68
#